data_AF-A0A7M3YYA6-F1
#
_entry.id   AF-A0A7M3YYA6-F1
#
_cell.length_a   1.000
_cell.length_b   1.000
_cell.length_c   1.000
_cell.angle_alpha   90.00
_cell.angle_beta   90.00
_cell.angle_gamma   90.00
#
_symmetry.space_group_name_H-M   'P 1'
#
loop_
_entity.id
_entity.type
_entity.pdbx_description
1 polymer ?
#
loop_
_entity_poly.entity_id
_entity_poly.type
_entity_poly.pdbx_seq_one_letter_code
_entity_poly.pdbx_strand_id
1 'polypeptide(L)' 'STYHVEQLASAVGGDLVNVEMMSTMNVPVHDYEPSASDLIRLNQADVFFYHGLGLEPWVEGALASMDADG' A
#
# COMPACT_ATOMS: atom_id res chain seq x y z
N SER A 1 -0.47 3.75 0.39
CA SER A 1 -0.98 3.22 1.67
C SER A 1 -2.16 4.01 2.22
N THR A 2 -2.22 5.33 2.00
CA THR A 2 -3.25 6.24 2.53
C THR A 2 -3.80 7.17 1.46
N TYR A 3 -4.90 7.87 1.79
CA TYR A 3 -5.56 8.81 0.89
C TYR A 3 -4.62 9.93 0.38
N HIS A 4 -3.81 10.54 1.24
CA HIS A 4 -2.92 11.63 0.82
C HIS A 4 -1.84 11.15 -0.16
N VAL A 5 -1.31 9.95 0.05
CA VAL A 5 -0.32 9.35 -0.85
C VAL A 5 -0.96 9.00 -2.20
N GLU A 6 -2.18 8.45 -2.18
CA GLU A 6 -2.94 8.17 -3.41
C GLU A 6 -3.19 9.45 -4.20
N GLN A 7 -3.70 10.51 -3.58
CA GLN A 7 -3.97 11.78 -4.26
C GLN A 7 -2.71 12.38 -4.88
N LEU A 8 -1.57 12.31 -4.19
CA LEU A 8 -0.30 12.79 -4.72
C LEU A 8 0.14 11.97 -5.94
N ALA A 9 0.08 10.64 -5.84
CA ALA A 9 0.46 9.75 -6.94
C ALA A 9 -0.46 9.94 -8.16
N SER A 10 -1.77 10.01 -7.93
CA SER A 10 -2.79 10.25 -8.97
C SER A 10 -2.63 11.61 -9.62
N ALA A 11 -2.35 12.67 -8.85
CA ALA A 11 -2.14 14.02 -9.40
C ALA A 11 -0.88 14.13 -10.27
N VAL A 12 0.20 13.41 -9.92
CA VAL A 12 1.46 13.43 -10.68
C VAL A 12 1.39 12.50 -11.90
N GLY A 13 0.85 11.29 -11.73
CA GLY A 13 0.80 10.29 -12.79
C GLY A 13 -0.36 10.46 -13.77
N GLY A 14 -1.45 11.09 -13.36
CA GLY A 14 -2.65 11.26 -14.18
C GLY A 14 -3.13 9.94 -14.78
N ASP A 15 -3.53 9.95 -16.05
CA ASP A 15 -4.05 8.78 -16.76
C ASP A 15 -2.97 7.75 -17.16
N LEU A 16 -1.69 8.00 -16.85
CA LEU A 16 -0.58 7.09 -17.19
C LEU A 16 -0.40 5.97 -16.17
N VAL A 17 -1.04 6.07 -15.01
CA VAL A 17 -0.89 5.13 -13.90
C VAL A 17 -2.26 4.70 -13.38
N ASN A 18 -2.34 3.46 -12.90
CA ASN A 18 -3.48 3.00 -12.10
C ASN A 18 -3.07 3.06 -10.62
N VAL A 19 -3.70 3.94 -9.85
CA VAL A 19 -3.38 4.09 -8.43
C VAL A 19 -4.46 3.40 -7.61
N GLU A 20 -4.04 2.42 -6.80
CA GLU A 20 -4.93 1.69 -5.90
C GLU A 20 -4.56 1.92 -4.43
N MET A 21 -5.59 2.04 -3.60
CA MET A 21 -5.44 2.12 -2.16
C MET A 21 -5.35 0.72 -1.53
N MET A 22 -4.46 0.55 -0.56
CA MET A 22 -4.38 -0.66 0.27
C MET A 22 -5.48 -0.67 1.32
N SER A 23 -5.54 0.39 2.14
CA SER A 23 -6.63 0.60 3.10
C SER A 23 -7.85 1.16 2.39
N THR A 24 -8.68 0.27 1.84
CA THR A 24 -9.94 0.61 1.14
C THR A 24 -11.13 0.75 2.10
N MET A 25 -11.01 0.19 3.30
CA MET A 25 -12.01 0.34 4.35
C MET A 25 -11.79 1.66 5.10
N ASN A 26 -12.85 2.25 5.64
CA ASN A 26 -12.77 3.45 6.48
C ASN A 26 -12.20 3.13 7.89
N VAL A 27 -11.05 2.44 7.90
CA VAL A 27 -10.29 2.03 9.07
C VAL A 27 -9.08 2.97 9.17
N PRO A 28 -8.73 3.48 10.35
CA PRO A 28 -7.51 4.24 10.53
C PRO A 28 -6.30 3.44 10.05
N VAL A 29 -5.38 4.06 9.29
CA VAL A 29 -4.25 3.34 8.68
C VAL A 29 -3.35 2.62 9.69
N HIS A 30 -3.28 3.13 10.92
CA HIS A 30 -2.51 2.52 12.01
C HIS A 30 -3.13 1.23 12.55
N ASP A 31 -4.44 1.05 12.35
CA ASP A 31 -5.21 -0.15 12.75
C ASP A 31 -5.49 -1.07 11.56
N TYR A 32 -5.07 -0.69 10.35
CA TYR A 32 -5.27 -1.50 9.15
C TYR A 32 -4.29 -2.68 9.14
N GLU A 33 -4.83 -3.88 8.92
CA GLU A 33 -4.07 -5.09 8.68
C GLU A 33 -4.46 -5.67 7.31
N PRO A 34 -3.50 -5.91 6.40
CA PRO A 34 -3.79 -6.39 5.06
C PRO A 34 -4.31 -7.82 5.09
N SER A 35 -5.37 -8.07 4.32
CA SER A 35 -5.83 -9.43 4.06
C SER A 35 -4.87 -10.18 3.13
N ALA A 36 -5.00 -11.50 3.03
CA ALA A 36 -4.24 -12.29 2.05
C ALA A 36 -4.45 -11.80 0.61
N SER A 37 -5.67 -11.34 0.27
CA SER A 37 -5.97 -10.75 -1.04
C SER A 37 -5.25 -9.41 -1.25
N ASP A 38 -5.10 -8.61 -0.20
CA ASP A 38 -4.34 -7.35 -0.27
C ASP A 38 -2.85 -7.60 -0.49
N LEU A 39 -2.28 -8.60 0.18
CA LEU A 39 -0.89 -9.01 -0.04
C LEU A 39 -0.65 -9.51 -1.47
N ILE A 40 -1.59 -10.27 -2.04
CA ILE A 40 -1.52 -10.69 -3.45
C ILE A 40 -1.55 -9.48 -4.38
N ARG A 41 -2.46 -8.52 -4.15
CA ARG A 41 -2.50 -7.28 -4.95
C ARG A 41 -1.21 -6.47 -4.82
N LEU A 42 -0.68 -6.35 -3.61
CA LEU A 42 0.58 -5.67 -3.34
C LEU A 42 1.74 -6.32 -4.11
N ASN A 43 1.78 -7.65 -4.18
CA ASN A 43 2.80 -8.39 -4.91
C ASN A 43 2.70 -8.25 -6.43
N GLN A 44 1.52 -7.89 -6.94
CA GLN A 44 1.32 -7.61 -8.37
C GLN A 44 1.58 -6.15 -8.73
N ALA A 45 1.79 -5.28 -7.74
CA ALA A 45 2.02 -3.87 -7.98
C ALA A 45 3.46 -3.62 -8.47
N ASP A 46 3.61 -2.76 -9.48
CA ASP A 46 4.93 -2.39 -9.97
C ASP A 46 5.69 -1.49 -8.97
N VAL A 47 4.96 -0.64 -8.24
CA VAL A 47 5.50 0.32 -7.26
C VAL A 47 4.55 0.46 -6.09
N PHE A 48 5.09 0.42 -4.86
CA PHE A 48 4.32 0.66 -3.64
C PHE A 48 4.75 1.95 -2.94
N PHE A 49 3.79 2.85 -2.69
CA PHE A 49 3.99 4.08 -1.93
C PHE A 49 3.36 4.00 -0.54
N TYR A 50 4.12 4.39 0.48
CA TYR A 50 3.67 4.50 1.88
C TYR A 50 4.35 5.67 2.61
N HIS A 51 3.83 6.11 3.76
CA HIS A 51 4.37 7.27 4.45
C HIS A 51 5.66 6.98 5.22
N GLY A 52 5.77 5.79 5.79
CA GLY A 52 6.91 5.43 6.63
C GLY A 52 6.82 6.06 8.03
N LEU A 53 7.98 6.22 8.69
CA LEU A 53 8.09 6.72 10.08
C LEU A 53 7.23 5.93 11.09
N GLY A 54 6.94 4.66 10.81
CA GLY A 54 6.13 3.80 11.66
C GLY A 54 4.63 4.07 11.62
N LEU A 55 4.13 4.87 10.67
CA LEU A 55 2.70 5.16 10.54
C LEU A 55 1.88 3.93 10.11
N GLU A 56 2.50 3.02 9.36
CA GLU A 56 1.90 1.78 8.86
C GLU A 56 2.66 0.54 9.38
N PRO A 57 2.38 0.07 10.62
CA PRO A 57 3.15 -1.01 11.25
C PRO A 57 3.16 -2.34 10.47
N TRP A 58 2.11 -2.58 9.67
CA TRP A 58 1.95 -3.80 8.87
C TRP A 58 2.92 -3.88 7.68
N VAL A 59 3.50 -2.75 7.24
CA VAL A 59 4.31 -2.69 6.01
C VAL A 59 5.56 -3.54 6.13
N GLU A 60 6.27 -3.48 7.25
CA GLU A 60 7.52 -4.25 7.42
C GLU A 60 7.26 -5.76 7.35
N GLY A 61 6.19 -6.24 8.00
CA GLY A 61 5.80 -7.65 7.96
C GLY A 61 5.38 -8.10 6.55
N ALA A 62 4.63 -7.24 5.84
CA ALA A 62 4.23 -7.51 4.47
C ALA A 62 5.45 -7.61 3.54
N LEU A 63 6.37 -6.64 3.58
CA LEU A 63 7.57 -6.65 2.74
C LEU A 63 8.49 -7.83 3.05
N ALA A 64 8.69 -8.15 4.34
CA ALA A 64 9.49 -9.30 4.74
C ALA A 64 8.92 -10.63 4.22
N SER A 65 7.59 -10.77 4.13
CA SER A 65 6.95 -11.95 3.56
C SER A 65 7.17 -12.07 2.05
N MET A 66 7.30 -10.94 1.35
CA MET A 66 7.47 -10.89 -0.10
C MET A 66 8.93 -11.16 -0.51
N ASP A 67 9.88 -10.63 0.25
CA ASP A 67 11.32 -10.89 0.05
C ASP A 67 11.69 -12.36 0.29
N ALA A 68 10.94 -13.07 1.13
CA ALA A 68 11.17 -14.49 1.42
C ALA A 68 10.75 -15.43 0.26
N ASP A 69 9.90 -14.95 -0.66
CA ASP A 69 9.39 -15.72 -1.79
C ASP A 69 10.20 -15.50 -3.10
N GLY A 70 11.28 -14.71 -3.06
CA GLY A 70 12.19 -14.42 -4.20
C GLY A 70 13.58 -15.04 -4.07
#